data_AF-A0A973TFU2-F1
#
_entry.id   AF-A0A973TFU2-F1
#
_cell.length_a   1.000
_cell.length_b   1.000
_cell.length_c   1.000
_cell.angle_alpha   90.00
_cell.angle_beta   90.00
_cell.angle_gamma   90.00
#
_symmetry.space_group_name_H-M   'P 1'
#
loop_
_entity.id
_entity.type
_entity.pdbx_description
1 polymer ?
#
loop_
_entity_poly.entity_id
_entity_poly.type
_entity_poly.pdbx_seq_one_letter_code
_entity_poly.pdbx_strand_id
1 'polypeptide(L)' 'MSGSRPLLLADVGGTNARFALADANAADPLLADSICRYPVAEFPSLADAARHYLQATGA' A
#
# COMPACT_ATOMS: atom_id res chain seq x y z
N MET A 1 -10.35 22.72 -2.96
CA MET A 1 -9.03 22.10 -2.82
C MET A 1 -9.11 20.75 -3.49
N SER A 2 -8.44 20.53 -4.63
CA SER A 2 -8.29 19.16 -5.14
C SER A 2 -7.36 18.45 -4.14
N GLY A 3 -7.93 17.61 -3.27
CA GLY A 3 -7.13 16.79 -2.38
C GLY A 3 -6.24 15.88 -3.22
N SER A 4 -4.95 15.84 -2.93
CA SER A 4 -4.06 14.87 -3.57
C SER A 4 -4.63 13.47 -3.34
N ARG A 5 -4.88 12.74 -4.42
CA ARG A 5 -5.36 11.36 -4.32
C ARG A 5 -4.12 10.49 -4.08
N PRO A 6 -4.00 9.84 -2.91
CA PRO A 6 -2.82 9.04 -2.63
C PRO A 6 -2.73 7.88 -3.63
N LEU A 7 -1.52 7.61 -4.09
CA LEU A 7 -1.19 6.50 -4.97
C LEU A 7 -0.88 5.27 -4.11
N LEU A 8 -1.48 4.13 -4.45
CA LEU A 8 -1.12 2.84 -3.86
C LEU A 8 0.11 2.29 -4.57
N LEU A 9 1.18 2.08 -3.81
CA LEU A 9 2.40 1.41 -4.27
C LEU A 9 2.38 -0.05 -3.80
N ALA A 10 2.88 -0.95 -4.66
CA ALA A 10 3.05 -2.36 -4.34
C ALA A 10 4.45 -2.85 -4.74
N ASP A 11 5.16 -3.42 -3.78
CA ASP A 11 6.38 -4.19 -3.99
C ASP A 11 6.03 -5.68 -3.79
N VAL A 12 6.01 -6.42 -4.89
CA VAL A 12 5.44 -7.78 -4.95
C VAL A 12 6.56 -8.81 -5.08
N GLY A 13 6.84 -9.51 -3.98
CA GLY A 13 7.73 -10.67 -3.96
C GLY A 13 6.96 -11.99 -3.87
N GLY A 14 7.65 -13.13 -4.06
CA GLY A 14 7.03 -14.45 -3.99
C GLY A 14 6.64 -14.91 -2.58
N THR A 15 7.25 -14.35 -1.54
CA THR A 15 6.97 -14.70 -0.13
C THR A 15 6.21 -13.58 0.60
N ASN A 16 6.46 -12.34 0.23
CA ASN A 16 5.88 -11.16 0.88
C ASN A 16 5.47 -10.14 -0.17
N ALA A 17 4.31 -9.52 0.03
CA ALA A 17 3.93 -8.28 -0.62
C ALA A 17 4.09 -7.12 0.38
N ARG A 18 4.47 -5.95 -0.11
CA ARG A 18 4.47 -4.71 0.67
C ARG A 18 3.61 -3.68 -0.03
N PHE A 19 2.83 -2.93 0.75
CA PHE A 19 2.02 -1.82 0.26
C PHE A 19 2.39 -0.54 1.00
N ALA A 20 2.25 0.58 0.31
CA ALA A 20 2.44 1.91 0.86
C ALA A 20 1.55 2.92 0.12
N LEU A 21 1.31 4.08 0.72
CA LEU A 21 0.70 5.23 0.08
C LEU A 21 1.78 6.24 -0.33
N ALA A 22 1.53 6.96 -1.42
CA ALA A 22 2.38 8.05 -1.87
C ALA A 22 1.57 9.27 -2.30
N ASP A 23 2.10 10.46 -2.07
CA ASP A 23 1.61 11.71 -2.65
C ASP A 23 2.62 12.21 -3.70
N ALA A 24 2.24 12.13 -4.98
CA ALA A 24 3.11 12.51 -6.08
C ALA A 24 3.48 14.02 -6.10
N ASN A 25 2.80 14.85 -5.30
CA ASN A 25 3.08 16.28 -5.21
C ASN A 25 3.89 16.66 -3.95
N ALA A 26 4.14 15.70 -3.05
CA ALA A 26 4.94 15.95 -1.85
C ALA A 26 6.44 15.98 -2.18
N ALA A 27 7.22 16.70 -1.36
CA ALA A 27 8.67 16.76 -1.48
C ALA A 27 9.33 15.39 -1.20
N ASP A 28 8.76 14.63 -0.27
CA ASP A 28 9.03 13.20 -0.08
C ASP A 28 7.75 12.43 -0.46
N PRO A 29 7.68 11.83 -1.65
CA PRO A 29 6.45 11.23 -2.14
C PRO A 29 5.98 10.03 -1.33
N LEU A 30 6.89 9.28 -0.69
CA LEU A 30 6.55 8.06 0.02
C LEU A 30 6.11 8.37 1.45
N LEU A 31 4.88 7.97 1.80
CA LEU A 31 4.42 8.05 3.19
C LEU A 31 4.99 6.88 3.97
N ALA A 32 6.18 7.04 4.56
CA ALA A 32 6.94 5.96 5.19
C ALA A 32 6.15 5.17 6.26
N ASP A 33 5.33 5.86 7.05
CA ASP A 33 4.51 5.25 8.11
C ASP A 33 3.34 4.40 7.58
N SER A 34 3.06 4.47 6.28
CA SER A 34 2.05 3.64 5.63
C SER A 34 2.59 2.29 5.15
N ILE A 35 3.90 2.03 5.23
CA ILE A 35 4.48 0.79 4.72
C ILE A 35 4.02 -0.41 5.56
N CYS A 36 3.28 -1.33 4.95
CA CYS A 36 2.84 -2.57 5.56
C CYS A 36 3.32 -3.78 4.76
N ARG A 37 3.76 -4.83 5.46
CA ARG A 37 4.19 -6.10 4.87
C ARG A 37 3.16 -7.19 5.16
N TYR A 38 2.84 -7.97 4.15
CA TYR A 38 1.93 -9.11 4.23
C TYR A 38 2.59 -10.38 3.67
N PRO A 39 2.65 -11.48 4.43
CA PRO A 39 3.04 -12.78 3.90
C PRO A 39 2.04 -13.24 2.84
N VAL A 40 2.51 -13.61 1.66
CA VAL A 40 1.62 -13.99 0.54
C VAL A 40 0.78 -15.22 0.88
N ALA A 41 1.31 -16.14 1.68
CA ALA A 41 0.61 -17.36 2.10
C ALA A 41 -0.64 -17.10 2.98
N GLU A 42 -0.77 -15.90 3.57
CA GLU A 42 -1.93 -15.54 4.40
C GLU A 42 -3.11 -15.00 3.58
N PHE A 43 -2.92 -14.75 2.28
CA PHE A 43 -3.94 -14.16 1.42
C PHE A 43 -4.19 -15.05 0.19
N PRO A 44 -5.46 -15.27 -0.20
CA PRO A 44 -5.78 -16.05 -1.40
C PRO A 44 -5.25 -15.44 -2.69
N SER A 45 -5.04 -14.11 -2.72
CA SER A 45 -4.49 -13.39 -3.85
C SER A 45 -3.81 -12.08 -3.43
N LEU A 46 -3.01 -11.50 -4.32
CA LEU A 46 -2.46 -10.15 -4.13
C LEU A 46 -3.56 -9.10 -3.97
N ALA A 47 -4.68 -9.24 -4.69
CA ALA A 47 -5.80 -8.32 -4.58
C ALA A 47 -6.44 -8.37 -3.19
N ASP A 48 -6.48 -9.53 -2.55
CA ASP A 48 -6.99 -9.67 -1.18
C ASP A 48 -6.06 -9.02 -0.15
N ALA A 49 -4.73 -9.17 -0.32
CA ALA A 49 -3.75 -8.47 0.50
C ALA A 49 -3.85 -6.93 0.33
N ALA A 50 -4.07 -6.45 -0.90
CA ALA A 50 -4.26 -5.02 -1.17
C ALA A 50 -5.55 -4.47 -0.55
N ARG A 51 -6.66 -5.22 -0.61
CA ARG A 51 -7.92 -4.84 0.05
C ARG A 51 -7.75 -4.77 1.57
N HIS A 52 -7.08 -5.76 2.14
CA HIS A 52 -6.78 -5.79 3.57
C HIS A 52 -5.95 -4.56 3.99
N TYR A 53 -4.95 -4.19 3.20
CA TYR A 53 -4.16 -2.98 3.41
C TYR A 53 -4.99 -1.69 3.39
N LEU A 54 -5.84 -1.51 2.36
CA LEU A 54 -6.68 -0.31 2.23
C LEU A 54 -7.67 -0.20 3.40
N GLN A 55 -8.26 -1.32 3.83
CA GLN A 55 -9.14 -1.37 5.00
C GLN A 55 -8.41 -1.00 6.30
N ALA A 56 -7.19 -1.51 6.49
CA ALA A 56 -6.39 -1.23 7.69
C ALA A 56 -5.91 0.24 7.76
N THR A 57 -5.67 0.86 6.60
CA THR A 57 -5.16 2.25 6.51
C THR A 57 -6.27 3.30 6.33
N GLY A 58 -7.51 2.89 6.05
CA GLY A 58 -8.63 3.80 5.84
C GLY A 58 -8.57 4.56 4.51
N ALA A 59 -7.88 4.00 3.51
CA ALA A 59 -7.64 4.60 2.19
C ALA A 59 -8.63 4.16 1.11
#